data_AF-A0A6P8LHL2-F1
#
_entry.id   AF-A0A6P8LHL2-F1
#
_cell.length_a   1.000
_cell.length_b   1.000
_cell.length_c   1.000
_cell.angle_alpha   90.00
_cell.angle_beta   90.00
_cell.angle_gamma   90.00
#
_symmetry.space_group_name_H-M   'P 1'
#
loop_
_entity.id
_entity.type
_entity.pdbx_description
1 polymer ?
#
loop_
_entity_poly.entity_id
_entity_poly.type
_entity_poly.pdbx_seq_one_letter_code
_entity_poly.pdbx_strand_id
1 'polypeptide(L)'
;MTDLPVFTSEVAKAVLTDVLTALNTPENTKKLAEAKENSGNEMLKMMQFVFPIVVQIQMDVIKNYGFSEGREGTVQFVQLLRALEREDPEIAQLHSQVRSYFLPPVTISSSTEASL
;
A
#
# COMPACT_ATOMS: atom_id res chain seq x y z
N MET A 1 8.43 -20.43 -22.17
CA MET A 1 7.59 -19.28 -21.76
C MET A 1 6.96 -19.68 -20.45
N THR A 2 7.48 -19.18 -19.33
CA THR A 2 6.83 -19.33 -18.03
C THR A 2 5.63 -18.39 -18.04
N ASP A 3 4.43 -18.96 -18.13
CA ASP A 3 3.18 -18.23 -17.95
C ASP A 3 3.23 -17.54 -16.59
N LEU A 4 3.14 -16.21 -16.57
CA LEU A 4 2.97 -15.49 -15.32
C LEU A 4 1.62 -15.94 -14.73
N PRO A 5 1.56 -16.34 -13.45
CA PRO A 5 0.29 -16.71 -12.84
C PRO A 5 -0.71 -15.56 -13.02
N VAL A 6 -1.91 -15.88 -13.52
CA VAL A 6 -2.95 -14.87 -13.76
C VAL A 6 -3.25 -14.16 -12.45
N PHE A 7 -3.04 -12.85 -12.43
CA PHE A 7 -3.34 -12.03 -11.27
C PHE A 7 -4.85 -11.78 -11.20
N THR A 8 -5.55 -12.56 -10.38
CA THR A 8 -7.00 -12.50 -10.17
C THR A 8 -7.37 -11.67 -8.94
N SER A 9 -8.67 -11.40 -8.75
CA SER A 9 -9.16 -10.76 -7.51
C SER A 9 -8.76 -11.55 -6.25
N GLU A 10 -8.91 -12.87 -6.25
CA GLU A 10 -8.52 -13.71 -5.11
C GLU A 10 -7.04 -13.59 -4.77
N VAL A 11 -6.17 -13.59 -5.79
CA VAL A 11 -4.72 -13.39 -5.61
C VAL A 11 -4.43 -11.98 -5.09
N ALA A 12 -5.08 -10.95 -5.64
CA ALA A 12 -4.90 -9.58 -5.18
C ALA A 12 -5.28 -9.40 -3.70
N LYS A 13 -6.38 -10.01 -3.26
CA LYS A 13 -6.81 -10.00 -1.85
C LYS A 13 -5.83 -10.73 -0.94
N ALA A 14 -5.33 -11.89 -1.36
CA ALA A 14 -4.32 -12.63 -0.63
C ALA A 14 -3.03 -11.80 -0.48
N VAL A 15 -2.54 -11.20 -1.57
CA VAL A 15 -1.36 -10.32 -1.55
C VAL A 15 -1.55 -9.16 -0.58
N LEU A 16 -2.66 -8.43 -0.68
CA LEU A 16 -2.91 -7.28 0.21
C LEU A 16 -3.02 -7.70 1.68
N THR A 17 -3.63 -8.85 1.95
CA THR A 17 -3.71 -9.41 3.31
C THR A 17 -2.33 -9.76 3.85
N ASP A 18 -1.46 -10.35 3.02
CA ASP A 18 -0.09 -10.66 3.40
C ASP A 18 0.75 -9.40 3.60
N VAL A 19 0.55 -8.36 2.77
CA VAL A 19 1.19 -7.05 2.97
C VAL A 19 0.76 -6.45 4.31
N LEU A 20 -0.53 -6.44 4.63
CA LEU A 20 -1.03 -5.97 5.93
C LEU A 20 -0.48 -6.80 7.09
N THR A 21 -0.40 -8.12 6.94
CA THR A 21 0.19 -9.01 7.95
C THR A 21 1.66 -8.69 8.16
N ALA A 22 2.43 -8.52 7.07
CA ALA A 22 3.84 -8.17 7.13
C ALA A 22 4.07 -6.79 7.77
N LEU A 23 3.24 -5.79 7.45
CA LEU A 23 3.26 -4.46 8.05
C LEU A 23 3.00 -4.50 9.58
N ASN A 24 2.22 -5.46 10.05
CA ASN A 24 1.87 -5.64 11.46
C ASN A 24 2.82 -6.56 12.24
N THR A 25 3.89 -7.05 11.63
CA THR A 25 4.93 -7.79 12.37
C THR A 25 5.62 -6.90 13.41
N PRO A 26 6.11 -7.44 14.55
CA PRO A 26 6.78 -6.65 15.58
C PRO A 26 7.99 -5.85 15.06
N GLU A 27 8.72 -6.42 14.10
CA GLU A 27 9.86 -5.76 13.48
C GLU A 27 9.43 -4.55 12.63
N ASN A 28 8.44 -4.73 11.76
CA ASN A 28 8.00 -3.67 10.85
C ASN A 28 7.19 -2.59 11.58
N THR A 29 6.37 -2.96 12.55
CA THR A 29 5.65 -1.99 13.40
C THR A 29 6.61 -1.08 14.16
N LYS A 30 7.72 -1.61 14.69
CA LYS A 30 8.77 -0.80 15.32
C LYS A 30 9.41 0.17 14.32
N LYS A 31 9.85 -0.31 13.15
CA LYS A 31 10.46 0.55 12.11
C LYS A 31 9.50 1.65 11.65
N LEU A 32 8.23 1.32 11.45
CA LEU A 32 7.19 2.26 11.04
C LEU A 32 6.89 3.29 12.14
N ALA A 33 6.89 2.88 13.42
CA ALA A 33 6.69 3.79 14.55
C ALA A 33 7.83 4.82 14.64
N GLU A 34 9.09 4.37 14.55
CA GLU A 34 10.27 5.24 14.54
C GLU A 34 10.22 6.23 13.35
N ALA A 35 9.85 5.76 12.15
CA ALA A 35 9.70 6.63 10.98
C ALA A 35 8.55 7.64 11.13
N LYS A 36 7.43 7.24 11.73
CA LYS A 36 6.29 8.12 12.02
C LYS A 36 6.64 9.19 13.06
N GLU A 37 7.38 8.84 14.10
CA GLU A 37 7.86 9.81 15.10
C GLU A 37 8.74 10.89 14.46
N ASN A 38 9.65 10.50 13.56
CA ASN A 38 10.49 11.43 12.80
C ASN A 38 9.70 12.29 11.80
N SER A 39 8.53 11.80 11.34
CA SER A 39 7.70 12.49 10.35
C SER A 39 6.69 13.45 10.96
N GLY A 40 6.23 13.20 12.18
CA GLY A 40 5.04 13.83 12.73
C GLY A 40 3.82 13.60 11.81
N ASN A 41 2.94 14.60 11.71
CA ASN A 41 1.78 14.58 10.81
C ASN A 41 2.04 15.27 9.46
N GLU A 42 3.30 15.54 9.11
CA GLU A 42 3.63 16.22 7.85
C GLU A 42 3.59 15.23 6.67
N MET A 43 2.69 15.48 5.72
CA MET A 43 2.48 14.63 4.55
C MET A 43 3.77 14.34 3.79
N LEU A 44 4.59 15.38 3.55
CA LEU A 44 5.84 15.23 2.80
C LEU A 44 6.84 14.34 3.56
N LYS A 45 6.91 14.46 4.89
CA LYS A 45 7.79 13.62 5.71
C LYS A 45 7.30 12.18 5.81
N MET A 46 5.99 11.96 5.93
CA MET A 46 5.39 10.62 5.83
C MET A 46 5.76 9.95 4.51
N MET A 47 5.72 10.69 3.39
CA MET A 47 6.19 10.21 2.08
C MET A 47 7.70 10.00 2.00
N GLN A 48 8.50 10.72 2.78
CA GLN A 48 9.95 10.60 2.77
C GLN A 48 10.45 9.45 3.65
N PHE A 49 9.84 9.22 4.81
CA PHE A 49 10.34 8.28 5.82
C PHE A 49 9.49 7.01 5.94
N VAL A 50 8.16 7.12 5.83
CA VAL A 50 7.27 5.97 6.05
C VAL A 50 6.98 5.23 4.75
N PHE A 51 6.71 5.95 3.66
CA PHE A 51 6.40 5.35 2.35
C PHE A 51 7.49 4.37 1.85
N PRO A 52 8.81 4.67 1.91
CA PRO A 52 9.82 3.73 1.44
C PRO A 52 9.81 2.40 2.20
N ILE A 53 9.50 2.43 3.50
CA ILE A 53 9.42 1.23 4.34
C ILE A 53 8.23 0.38 3.91
N VAL A 54 7.06 0.99 3.71
CA VAL A 54 5.85 0.28 3.25
C VAL A 54 6.07 -0.33 1.87
N VAL A 55 6.68 0.42 0.94
CA VAL A 55 7.00 -0.09 -0.40
C VAL A 55 7.97 -1.26 -0.34
N GLN A 56 9.00 -1.19 0.52
CA GLN A 56 9.96 -2.28 0.67
C GLN A 56 9.28 -3.57 1.20
N ILE A 57 8.42 -3.44 2.20
CA ILE A 57 7.64 -4.57 2.73
C ILE A 57 6.71 -5.15 1.65
N GLN A 58 6.02 -4.29 0.90
CA GLN A 58 5.19 -4.72 -0.22
C GLN A 58 6.01 -5.46 -1.26
N MET A 59 7.19 -4.94 -1.62
CA MET A 59 8.12 -5.58 -2.56
C MET A 59 8.51 -6.99 -2.10
N ASP A 60 8.81 -7.19 -0.83
CA ASP A 60 9.19 -8.51 -0.32
C ASP A 60 8.02 -9.49 -0.31
N VAL A 61 6.79 -9.02 -0.09
CA VAL A 61 5.59 -9.88 -0.17
C VAL A 61 5.30 -10.28 -1.61
N ILE A 62 5.24 -9.34 -2.55
CA ILE A 62 4.80 -9.63 -3.93
C ILE A 62 5.74 -10.57 -4.68
N LYS A 63 7.02 -10.67 -4.28
CA LYS A 63 7.96 -11.66 -4.83
C LYS A 63 7.46 -13.10 -4.64
N ASN A 64 6.80 -13.38 -3.52
CA ASN A 64 6.24 -14.71 -3.24
C ASN A 64 5.05 -15.06 -4.15
N TYR A 65 4.53 -14.07 -4.89
CA TYR A 65 3.44 -14.19 -5.84
C TYR A 65 3.92 -14.13 -7.31
N GLY A 66 5.23 -14.20 -7.52
CA GLY A 66 5.83 -14.25 -8.86
C GLY A 66 6.11 -12.88 -9.50
N PHE A 67 5.93 -11.78 -8.76
CA PHE A 67 6.37 -10.46 -9.24
C PHE A 67 7.90 -10.34 -9.21
N SER A 68 8.47 -9.70 -10.23
CA SER A 68 9.90 -9.46 -10.32
C SER A 68 10.42 -8.63 -9.15
N GLU A 69 11.67 -8.88 -8.74
CA GLU A 69 12.31 -8.06 -7.72
C GLU A 69 12.51 -6.62 -8.20
N GLY A 70 12.51 -5.67 -7.25
CA GLY A 70 12.77 -4.27 -7.56
C GLY A 70 11.53 -3.46 -7.92
N ARG A 71 11.77 -2.28 -8.52
CA ARG A 71 10.71 -1.31 -8.84
C ARG A 71 9.78 -1.81 -9.96
N GLU A 72 10.29 -2.62 -10.87
CA GLU A 72 9.51 -3.12 -12.01
C GLU A 72 8.33 -3.98 -11.54
N GLY A 73 8.55 -4.98 -10.68
CA GLY A 73 7.46 -5.80 -10.14
C GLY A 73 6.46 -4.99 -9.32
N THR A 74 6.92 -3.96 -8.61
CA THR A 74 6.04 -3.04 -7.87
C THR A 74 5.13 -2.26 -8.82
N VAL A 75 5.67 -1.74 -9.92
CA VAL A 75 4.88 -0.99 -10.92
C VAL A 75 3.85 -1.89 -11.58
N GLN A 76 4.25 -3.11 -11.98
CA GLN A 76 3.33 -4.09 -12.56
C GLN A 76 2.21 -4.46 -11.58
N PHE A 77 2.55 -4.75 -10.32
CA PHE A 77 1.57 -5.04 -9.28
C PHE A 77 0.55 -3.89 -9.11
N VAL A 78 1.02 -2.65 -9.00
CA VAL A 78 0.13 -1.49 -8.83
C VAL A 78 -0.78 -1.29 -10.04
N GLN A 79 -0.29 -1.52 -11.27
CA GLN A 79 -1.11 -1.42 -12.48
C GLN A 79 -2.23 -2.45 -12.49
N LEU A 80 -1.91 -3.71 -12.20
CA LEU A 80 -2.89 -4.79 -12.15
C LEU A 80 -3.89 -4.59 -11.00
N LEU A 81 -3.40 -4.20 -9.83
CA LEU A 81 -4.23 -3.96 -8.66
C LEU A 81 -5.26 -2.84 -8.90
N ARG A 82 -4.85 -1.75 -9.57
CA ARG A 82 -5.77 -0.64 -9.91
C ARG A 82 -6.89 -1.03 -10.85
N ALA A 83 -6.69 -2.02 -11.73
CA ALA A 83 -7.76 -2.54 -12.58
C ALA A 83 -8.82 -3.22 -11.70
N LEU A 84 -8.37 -4.09 -10.78
CA LEU A 84 -9.24 -4.85 -9.88
C LEU A 84 -9.94 -3.98 -8.82
N GLU A 85 -9.31 -2.91 -8.33
CA GLU A 85 -9.92 -1.96 -7.37
C GLU A 85 -11.25 -1.37 -7.88
N ARG A 86 -11.43 -1.27 -9.20
CA ARG A 86 -12.66 -0.71 -9.81
C ARG A 86 -13.82 -1.70 -9.82
N GLU A 87 -13.51 -2.99 -9.78
CA GLU A 87 -14.45 -4.09 -9.95
C GLU A 87 -14.75 -4.78 -8.61
N ASP A 88 -13.81 -4.73 -7.67
CA ASP A 88 -13.92 -5.36 -6.37
C ASP A 88 -13.71 -4.35 -5.21
N PRO A 89 -14.79 -4.00 -4.48
CA PRO A 89 -14.70 -3.04 -3.38
C PRO A 89 -13.86 -3.55 -2.20
N GLU A 90 -13.72 -4.87 -2.02
CA GLU A 90 -12.91 -5.44 -0.95
C GLU A 90 -11.42 -5.16 -1.21
N ILE A 91 -10.98 -5.29 -2.46
CA ILE A 91 -9.62 -4.93 -2.89
C ILE A 91 -9.36 -3.45 -2.63
N ALA A 92 -10.30 -2.57 -2.98
CA ALA A 92 -10.18 -1.14 -2.72
C ALA A 92 -10.05 -0.84 -1.22
N GLN A 93 -10.82 -1.53 -0.37
CA GLN A 93 -10.71 -1.37 1.09
C GLN A 93 -9.37 -1.86 1.64
N LEU A 94 -8.91 -3.05 1.24
CA LEU A 94 -7.62 -3.60 1.66
C LEU A 94 -6.46 -2.70 1.21
N HIS A 95 -6.48 -2.22 -0.03
CA HIS A 95 -5.45 -1.31 -0.53
C HIS A 95 -5.49 0.04 0.17
N SER A 96 -6.68 0.56 0.49
CA SER A 96 -6.81 1.78 1.31
C SER A 96 -6.19 1.61 2.69
N GLN A 97 -6.34 0.44 3.32
CA GLN A 97 -5.68 0.13 4.60
C GLN A 97 -4.16 0.17 4.46
N VAL A 98 -3.58 -0.44 3.42
CA VAL A 98 -2.14 -0.34 3.15
C VAL A 98 -1.69 1.12 2.97
N ARG A 99 -2.44 1.90 2.19
CA ARG A 99 -2.12 3.32 1.94
C ARG A 99 -2.19 4.18 3.20
N SER A 100 -3.07 3.85 4.14
CA SER A 100 -3.22 4.59 5.41
C SER A 100 -1.96 4.57 6.29
N TYR A 101 -1.03 3.65 6.04
CA TYR A 101 0.26 3.64 6.75
C TYR A 101 1.13 4.84 6.40
N PHE A 102 1.03 5.36 5.17
CA PHE A 102 1.90 6.42 4.66
C PHE A 102 1.16 7.65 4.14
N LEU A 103 -0.17 7.61 4.00
CA LEU A 103 -1.00 8.79 3.77
C LEU A 103 -1.47 9.36 5.11
N PRO A 104 -1.41 10.70 5.31
CA PRO A 104 -2.01 11.32 6.48
C PRO A 104 -3.53 11.09 6.47
N PRO A 105 -4.19 11.06 7.65
CA PRO A 105 -5.64 11.01 7.71
C PRO A 105 -6.22 12.21 6.96
N VAL A 106 -7.03 11.93 5.94
CA VAL A 106 -7.69 12.97 5.17
C VAL A 106 -8.80 13.54 6.05
N THR A 107 -8.51 14.62 6.77
CA THR A 107 -9.59 15.45 7.32
C THR A 107 -10.26 16.11 6.14
N ILE A 108 -11.38 15.57 5.68
CA ILE A 108 -12.26 16.29 4.77
C ILE A 108 -12.79 17.48 5.58
N SER A 109 -12.07 18.60 5.53
CA SER A 109 -12.64 19.89 5.87
C SER A 109 -13.70 20.14 4.80
N SER A 110 -14.94 19.78 5.08
CA SER A 110 -16.10 20.20 4.31
C SER A 110 -16.29 21.71 4.52
N SER A 111 -15.44 22.53 3.92
CA SER A 111 -15.74 23.93 3.65
C SER A 111 -16.32 24.01 2.26
N THR A 112 -17.51 23.43 2.11
CA THR A 112 -18.46 23.89 1.09
C THR A 112 -19.06 25.18 1.65
N GLU A 113 -18.33 26.29 1.57
CA GLU A 113 -18.96 27.61 1.65
C GLU A 113 -19.15 28.09 0.22
N ALA A 114 -20.32 27.73 -0.32
CA ALA A 114 -20.94 28.48 -1.39
C ALA A 114 -21.40 29.84 -0.84
N SER A 115 -21.37 30.86 -1.70
CA SER A 115 -21.67 32.29 -1.46
C SER A 115 -20.45 33.05 -0.96
N LEU A 116 -19.89 34.02 -1.69
CA LEU A 116 -20.54 35.16 -2.35
C LEU A 116 -19.81 35.60 -3.62
#